data_AF-R5GQB7-F1
#
_entry.id   AF-R5GQB7-F1
#
_cell.length_a   1.000
_cell.length_b   1.000
_cell.length_c   1.000
_cell.angle_alpha   90.00
_cell.angle_beta   90.00
_cell.angle_gamma   90.00
#
_symmetry.space_group_name_H-M   'P 1'
#
loop_
_entity.id
_entity.type
_entity.pdbx_description
1 polymer ?
#
loop_
_entity_poly.entity_id
_entity_poly.type
_entity_poly.pdbx_seq_one_letter_code
_entity_poly.pdbx_strand_id
1 'polypeptide(L)'
;MENKQKDPLNQSLWGKFYQMVITWIVYFLFRPKVEWVDRSVKKQLKGKPAVFVFNHTHHFDGAFTGAVLGRYKPYVLVNKNWYEKKGVGTMIGWCRCFPIDLGGADAGWYSTAEEIIHRNGSLIIFPEGGIAREGKIEKFKPGAALVCASTGACVVPMAIYGGYHMVFGRRQRLLVGTPIESSCPDNMRHSQYAKQLMKQAEDETKRLYGILEQKYGKTDTYTESYAPAEQ
;
A
#
# COMPACT_ATOMS: atom_id res chain seq x y z
N MET A 1 15.17 18.97 -21.78
CA MET A 1 15.32 17.56 -22.19
C MET A 1 14.50 16.73 -21.22
N GLU A 2 13.27 16.38 -21.60
CA GLU A 2 12.41 15.49 -20.83
C GLU A 2 13.12 14.16 -20.60
N ASN A 3 13.15 13.73 -19.34
CA ASN A 3 13.82 12.51 -18.94
C ASN A 3 13.00 11.30 -19.41
N LYS A 4 13.13 10.92 -20.70
CA LYS A 4 12.54 9.73 -21.37
C LYS A 4 12.85 8.39 -20.69
N GLN A 5 13.51 8.39 -19.53
CA GLN A 5 14.13 7.22 -18.91
C GLN A 5 13.26 6.53 -17.85
N LYS A 6 12.09 7.08 -17.49
CA LYS A 6 11.22 6.49 -16.45
C LYS A 6 9.79 6.34 -16.94
N ASP A 7 9.56 5.36 -17.81
CA ASP A 7 8.20 4.88 -18.06
C ASP A 7 7.70 4.19 -16.77
N PRO A 8 6.74 4.78 -16.04
CA PRO A 8 6.28 4.22 -14.77
C PRO A 8 5.51 2.91 -14.95
N LEU A 9 5.11 2.56 -16.18
CA LEU A 9 4.30 1.38 -16.49
C LEU A 9 5.16 0.19 -16.90
N ASN A 10 6.35 0.42 -17.46
CA ASN A 10 7.22 -0.64 -17.99
C ASN A 10 8.53 -0.76 -17.20
N GLN A 11 8.72 -1.90 -16.54
CA GLN A 11 9.95 -2.19 -15.81
C GLN A 11 11.02 -2.81 -16.71
N SER A 12 12.19 -2.16 -16.79
CA SER A 12 13.36 -2.67 -17.52
C SER A 12 13.93 -3.97 -16.92
N LEU A 13 14.75 -4.69 -17.68
CA LEU A 13 15.47 -5.87 -17.18
C LEU A 13 16.33 -5.54 -15.95
N TRP A 14 17.04 -4.40 -16.01
CA TRP A 14 17.80 -3.89 -14.87
C TRP A 14 16.92 -3.58 -13.66
N GLY A 15 15.74 -3.00 -13.89
CA GLY A 15 14.78 -2.75 -12.82
C GLY A 15 14.27 -4.02 -12.16
N LYS A 16 14.05 -5.10 -12.92
CA LYS A 16 13.68 -6.42 -12.37
C LYS A 16 14.79 -7.00 -11.51
N PHE A 17 16.04 -6.93 -11.97
CA PHE A 17 17.21 -7.38 -11.19
C PHE A 17 17.35 -6.57 -9.90
N TYR A 18 17.24 -5.25 -9.98
CA TYR A 18 17.29 -4.36 -8.82
C TYR A 18 16.17 -4.67 -7.81
N GLN A 19 14.93 -4.85 -8.29
CA GLN A 19 13.81 -5.23 -7.42
C GLN A 19 14.04 -6.58 -6.73
N MET A 20 14.65 -7.55 -7.40
CA MET A 20 15.03 -8.84 -6.80
C MET A 20 16.04 -8.64 -5.66
N VAL A 21 17.07 -7.82 -5.87
CA VAL A 21 18.07 -7.49 -4.83
C VAL A 21 17.41 -6.78 -3.64
N ILE A 22 16.57 -5.77 -3.89
CA ILE A 22 15.82 -5.07 -2.82
C ILE A 22 14.90 -6.03 -2.06
N THR A 23 14.23 -6.92 -2.77
CA THR A 23 13.39 -7.95 -2.14
C THR A 23 14.22 -8.82 -1.21
N TRP A 24 15.38 -9.32 -1.65
CA TRP A 24 16.27 -10.10 -0.81
C TRP A 24 16.74 -9.33 0.43
N ILE A 25 17.14 -8.07 0.27
CA ILE A 25 17.54 -7.19 1.37
C ILE A 25 16.40 -7.01 2.38
N VAL A 26 15.17 -6.73 1.92
CA VAL A 26 13.99 -6.61 2.79
C VAL A 26 13.73 -7.90 3.56
N TYR A 27 13.81 -9.05 2.88
CA TYR A 27 13.58 -10.35 3.52
C TYR A 27 14.66 -10.68 4.56
N PHE A 28 15.91 -10.33 4.28
CA PHE A 28 17.03 -10.51 5.20
C PHE A 28 16.95 -9.58 6.41
N LEU A 29 16.78 -8.27 6.18
CA LEU A 29 16.82 -7.27 7.25
C LEU A 29 15.57 -7.30 8.14
N PHE A 30 14.37 -7.32 7.54
CA PHE A 30 13.12 -7.11 8.27
C PHE A 30 12.36 -8.40 8.58
N ARG A 31 12.80 -9.53 8.00
CA ARG A 31 12.24 -10.88 8.22
C ARG A 31 10.71 -10.88 8.16
N PRO A 32 10.13 -10.41 7.03
CA PRO A 32 8.70 -10.15 6.88
C PRO A 32 7.88 -11.39 7.22
N LYS A 33 6.81 -11.21 7.99
CA LYS A 33 5.80 -12.24 8.22
C LYS A 33 4.43 -11.77 7.74
N VAL A 34 3.97 -12.38 6.64
CA VAL A 34 2.66 -12.12 6.06
C VAL A 34 1.65 -13.10 6.65
N GLU A 35 0.65 -12.54 7.33
CA GLU A 35 -0.49 -13.25 7.89
C GLU A 35 -1.75 -12.88 7.10
N TRP A 36 -2.76 -13.75 7.15
CA TRP A 36 -4.02 -13.56 6.44
C TRP A 36 -5.15 -13.73 7.45
N VAL A 37 -6.16 -12.86 7.39
CA VAL A 37 -7.34 -13.00 8.25
C VAL A 37 -8.04 -14.34 7.98
N ASP A 38 -8.07 -14.77 6.71
CA ASP A 38 -8.60 -16.06 6.27
C ASP A 38 -7.75 -16.61 5.11
N ARG A 39 -7.58 -17.94 5.05
CA ARG A 39 -6.80 -18.59 3.98
C ARG A 39 -7.44 -18.43 2.59
N SER A 40 -8.76 -18.27 2.51
CA SER A 40 -9.53 -18.08 1.29
C SER A 40 -9.20 -16.75 0.59
N VAL A 41 -8.80 -15.72 1.33
CA VAL A 41 -8.40 -14.41 0.77
C VAL A 41 -7.27 -14.55 -0.24
N LYS A 42 -6.31 -15.44 0.04
CA LYS A 42 -5.20 -15.72 -0.89
C LYS A 42 -5.69 -16.25 -2.24
N LYS A 43 -6.77 -17.04 -2.24
CA LYS A 43 -7.41 -17.56 -3.46
C LYS A 43 -8.20 -16.47 -4.19
N GLN A 44 -8.93 -15.63 -3.45
CA GLN A 44 -9.71 -14.52 -4.03
C GLN A 44 -8.84 -13.53 -4.80
N LEU A 45 -7.64 -13.23 -4.29
CA LEU A 45 -6.69 -12.30 -4.92
C LEU A 45 -5.84 -12.92 -6.05
N LYS A 46 -5.96 -14.23 -6.31
CA LYS A 46 -5.09 -14.89 -7.28
C LYS A 46 -5.41 -14.42 -8.71
N GLY A 47 -4.45 -13.75 -9.33
CA GLY A 47 -4.53 -13.35 -10.74
C GLY A 47 -5.45 -12.16 -11.03
N LYS A 48 -5.92 -11.46 -9.99
CA LYS A 48 -6.73 -10.24 -10.11
C LYS A 48 -5.93 -9.01 -9.64
N PRO A 49 -6.03 -7.87 -10.33
CA PRO A 49 -5.48 -6.62 -9.84
C PRO A 49 -6.31 -6.15 -8.65
N ALA A 50 -5.67 -5.41 -7.75
CA ALA A 50 -6.29 -4.91 -6.52
C ALA A 50 -5.61 -3.63 -6.07
N VAL A 51 -6.33 -2.82 -5.29
CA VAL A 51 -5.77 -1.65 -4.61
C VAL A 51 -5.53 -1.99 -3.16
N PHE A 52 -4.26 -2.21 -2.81
CA PHE A 52 -3.84 -2.48 -1.45
C PHE A 52 -3.71 -1.17 -0.67
N VAL A 53 -4.40 -1.09 0.47
CA VAL A 53 -4.35 0.08 1.37
C VAL A 53 -3.85 -0.31 2.75
N PHE A 54 -3.07 0.58 3.36
CA PHE A 54 -2.34 0.31 4.59
C PHE A 54 -2.33 1.53 5.50
N ASN A 55 -2.06 1.28 6.78
CA ASN A 55 -1.48 2.30 7.64
C ASN A 55 -0.01 2.60 7.23
N HIS A 56 0.50 3.79 7.56
CA HIS A 56 1.84 4.25 7.18
C HIS A 56 2.66 4.73 8.38
N THR A 57 3.69 3.96 8.74
CA THR A 57 4.50 4.18 9.95
C THR A 57 5.96 4.54 9.65
N HIS A 58 6.49 4.17 8.48
CA HIS A 58 7.91 4.37 8.18
C HIS A 58 8.18 4.54 6.69
N HIS A 59 9.28 5.23 6.35
CA HIS A 59 9.72 5.37 4.96
C HIS A 59 10.03 4.04 4.25
N PHE A 60 10.26 2.97 5.01
CA PHE A 60 10.51 1.63 4.47
C PHE A 60 9.23 0.87 4.08
N ASP A 61 8.05 1.38 4.42
CA ASP A 61 6.78 0.71 4.10
C ASP A 61 6.61 0.47 2.61
N GLY A 62 7.02 1.41 1.75
CA GLY A 62 6.98 1.21 0.30
C GLY A 62 7.85 0.05 -0.19
N ALA A 63 9.09 -0.05 0.31
CA ALA A 63 10.00 -1.14 -0.04
C ALA A 63 9.53 -2.47 0.54
N PHE A 64 9.06 -2.47 1.78
CA PHE A 64 8.51 -3.63 2.47
C PHE A 64 7.29 -4.20 1.74
N THR A 65 6.27 -3.37 1.51
CA THR A 65 5.03 -3.77 0.84
C THR A 65 5.29 -4.21 -0.60
N GLY A 66 6.14 -3.48 -1.35
CA GLY A 66 6.55 -3.85 -2.71
C GLY A 66 7.24 -5.21 -2.79
N ALA A 67 8.08 -5.55 -1.81
CA ALA A 67 8.74 -6.85 -1.72
C ALA A 67 7.76 -7.98 -1.37
N VAL A 68 6.97 -7.83 -0.29
CA VAL A 68 6.10 -8.92 0.21
C VAL A 68 4.88 -9.17 -0.68
N LEU A 69 4.45 -8.17 -1.46
CA LEU A 69 3.34 -8.27 -2.40
C LEU A 69 3.80 -8.48 -3.85
N GLY A 70 5.09 -8.70 -4.12
CA GLY A 70 5.66 -8.74 -5.48
C GLY A 70 4.94 -9.64 -6.50
N ARG A 71 4.34 -10.76 -6.04
CA ARG A 71 3.53 -11.67 -6.87
C ARG A 71 2.25 -11.05 -7.46
N TYR A 72 1.79 -9.94 -6.91
CA TYR A 72 0.62 -9.18 -7.39
C TYR A 72 1.00 -8.05 -8.34
N LYS A 73 2.27 -7.96 -8.73
CA LYS A 73 2.80 -6.88 -9.57
C LYS A 73 2.37 -5.48 -9.08
N PRO A 74 2.59 -5.15 -7.80
CA PRO A 74 2.15 -3.88 -7.26
C PRO A 74 2.97 -2.72 -7.81
N TYR A 75 2.32 -1.58 -8.00
CA TYR A 75 2.93 -0.29 -8.26
C TYR A 75 2.72 0.62 -7.05
N VAL A 76 3.80 1.19 -6.53
CA VAL A 76 3.76 2.03 -5.32
C VAL A 76 3.57 3.49 -5.70
N LEU A 77 2.55 4.12 -5.14
CA LEU A 77 2.36 5.57 -5.26
C LEU A 77 3.34 6.30 -4.35
N VAL A 78 4.18 7.16 -4.92
CA VAL A 78 5.27 7.84 -4.21
C VAL A 78 5.18 9.35 -4.42
N ASN A 79 5.49 10.14 -3.39
CA ASN A 79 5.57 11.59 -3.52
C ASN A 79 6.59 12.00 -4.61
N LYS A 80 6.15 12.85 -5.54
CA LYS A 80 6.94 13.38 -6.66
C LYS A 80 8.31 13.93 -6.24
N ASN A 81 8.40 14.59 -5.09
CA ASN A 81 9.66 15.11 -4.53
C ASN A 81 10.70 14.02 -4.27
N TRP A 82 10.28 12.80 -3.94
CA TRP A 82 11.19 11.65 -3.82
C TRP A 82 11.51 11.02 -5.17
N TYR A 83 10.52 10.99 -6.07
CA TYR A 83 10.65 10.41 -7.41
C TYR A 83 11.60 11.20 -8.33
N GLU A 84 11.73 12.51 -8.11
CA GLU A 84 12.56 13.40 -8.93
C GLU A 84 13.98 13.61 -8.39
N LYS A 85 14.27 13.20 -7.14
CA LYS A 85 15.62 13.28 -6.57
C LYS A 85 16.62 12.50 -7.42
N LYS A 86 17.75 13.12 -7.77
CA LYS A 86 18.86 12.44 -8.47
C LYS A 86 19.36 11.25 -7.64
N GLY A 87 19.61 10.12 -8.31
CA GLY A 87 19.98 8.86 -7.66
C GLY A 87 18.78 8.13 -7.04
N VAL A 88 18.25 8.65 -5.93
CA VAL A 88 17.14 8.03 -5.18
C VAL A 88 15.91 7.81 -6.06
N GLY A 89 15.51 8.83 -6.82
CA GLY A 89 14.38 8.74 -7.73
C GLY A 89 14.58 7.75 -8.86
N THR A 90 15.82 7.49 -9.29
CA THR A 90 16.13 6.46 -10.30
C THR A 90 15.93 5.07 -9.71
N MET A 91 16.44 4.85 -8.50
CA MET A 91 16.25 3.60 -7.77
C MET A 91 14.77 3.32 -7.46
N ILE A 92 14.01 4.34 -7.08
CA ILE A 92 12.56 4.25 -6.88
C ILE A 92 11.84 3.88 -8.19
N GLY A 93 12.18 4.53 -9.31
CA GLY A 93 11.60 4.22 -10.62
C GLY A 93 11.82 2.77 -11.08
N TRP A 94 12.94 2.15 -10.68
CA TRP A 94 13.19 0.74 -10.97
C TRP A 94 12.30 -0.25 -10.22
N CYS A 95 11.63 0.18 -9.14
CA CYS A 95 10.81 -0.66 -8.26
C CYS A 95 9.30 -0.54 -8.53
N ARG A 96 8.87 -0.23 -9.76
CA ARG A 96 7.45 0.00 -10.11
C ARG A 96 6.80 1.07 -9.22
N CYS A 97 7.43 2.23 -9.17
CA CYS A 97 6.86 3.37 -8.46
C CYS A 97 6.38 4.41 -9.47
N PHE A 98 5.31 5.13 -9.13
CA PHE A 98 4.80 6.23 -9.93
C PHE A 98 4.51 7.45 -9.04
N PRO A 99 4.73 8.68 -9.54
CA PRO A 99 4.68 9.87 -8.72
C PRO A 99 3.25 10.39 -8.49
N ILE A 100 3.05 11.04 -7.34
CA ILE A 100 1.93 11.94 -7.05
C ILE A 100 2.45 13.26 -6.47
N ASP A 101 1.91 14.37 -6.94
CA ASP A 101 2.06 15.65 -6.25
C ASP A 101 1.03 15.76 -5.11
N LEU A 102 1.51 15.74 -3.87
CA LEU A 102 0.65 15.86 -2.68
C LEU A 102 0.27 17.32 -2.36
N GLY A 103 0.97 18.30 -2.94
CA GLY A 103 0.75 19.73 -2.70
C GLY A 103 0.02 20.45 -3.84
N GLY A 104 -0.05 19.82 -5.02
CA GLY A 104 -0.72 20.36 -6.21
C GLY A 104 -2.05 19.68 -6.54
N ALA A 105 -2.76 20.21 -7.53
CA ALA A 105 -3.96 19.61 -8.13
C ALA A 105 -3.58 18.57 -9.21
N ASP A 106 -2.68 17.64 -8.89
CA ASP A 106 -2.23 16.63 -9.84
C ASP A 106 -3.29 15.53 -9.97
N ALA A 107 -4.03 15.57 -11.08
CA ALA A 107 -4.97 14.51 -11.46
C ALA A 107 -4.29 13.40 -12.29
N GLY A 108 -3.06 13.60 -12.78
CA GLY A 108 -2.41 12.68 -13.72
C GLY A 108 -2.06 11.32 -13.11
N TRP A 109 -1.85 11.26 -11.79
CA TRP A 109 -1.63 9.99 -11.10
C TRP A 109 -2.87 9.08 -11.15
N TYR A 110 -4.10 9.64 -11.20
CA TYR A 110 -5.32 8.84 -11.29
C TYR A 110 -5.38 8.07 -12.60
N SER A 111 -5.17 8.75 -13.74
CA SER A 111 -5.16 8.07 -15.05
C SER A 111 -4.07 7.00 -15.14
N THR A 112 -2.89 7.28 -14.55
CA THR A 112 -1.80 6.29 -14.45
C THR A 112 -2.22 5.09 -13.62
N ALA A 113 -2.89 5.31 -12.48
CA ALA A 113 -3.38 4.27 -11.60
C ALA A 113 -4.45 3.39 -12.27
N GLU A 114 -5.39 3.99 -13.01
CA GLU A 114 -6.40 3.26 -13.80
C GLU A 114 -5.74 2.39 -14.87
N GLU A 115 -4.76 2.95 -15.59
CA GLU A 115 -4.01 2.21 -16.61
C GLU A 115 -3.24 1.02 -16.03
N ILE A 116 -2.63 1.17 -14.85
CA ILE A 116 -1.96 0.07 -14.15
C ILE A 116 -2.94 -1.08 -13.87
N ILE A 117 -4.13 -0.77 -13.35
CA ILE A 117 -5.17 -1.77 -13.05
C ILE A 117 -5.63 -2.46 -14.35
N HIS A 118 -5.92 -1.71 -15.41
CA HIS A 118 -6.33 -2.27 -16.71
C HIS A 118 -5.24 -3.15 -17.36
N ARG A 119 -3.96 -2.86 -17.10
CA ARG A 119 -2.81 -3.70 -17.49
C ARG A 119 -2.56 -4.89 -16.56
N ASN A 120 -3.50 -5.21 -15.68
CA ASN A 120 -3.43 -6.31 -14.71
C ASN A 120 -2.27 -6.17 -13.70
N GLY A 121 -1.94 -4.92 -13.34
CA GLY A 121 -1.09 -4.57 -12.20
C GLY A 121 -1.93 -4.21 -10.98
N SER A 122 -1.34 -4.30 -9.78
CA SER A 122 -1.98 -3.84 -8.54
C SER A 122 -1.42 -2.51 -8.09
N LEU A 123 -2.08 -1.85 -7.15
CA LEU A 123 -1.62 -0.59 -6.56
C LEU A 123 -1.31 -0.77 -5.07
N ILE A 124 -0.27 -0.11 -4.60
CA ILE A 124 0.02 0.11 -3.18
C ILE A 124 -0.18 1.60 -2.92
N ILE A 125 -1.17 1.91 -2.08
CA ILE A 125 -1.50 3.27 -1.70
C ILE A 125 -1.53 3.36 -0.17
N PHE A 126 -0.88 4.37 0.38
CA PHE A 126 -0.97 4.76 1.79
C PHE A 126 -1.95 5.92 1.90
N PRO A 127 -3.25 5.66 2.12
CA PRO A 127 -4.29 6.67 2.03
C PRO A 127 -4.21 7.76 3.13
N GLU A 128 -3.37 7.60 4.16
CA GLU A 128 -3.01 8.68 5.09
C GLU A 128 -2.35 9.87 4.36
N GLY A 129 -1.66 9.62 3.24
CA GLY A 129 -0.98 10.63 2.43
C GLY A 129 0.31 11.18 3.05
N GLY A 130 0.78 10.58 4.14
CA GLY A 130 2.02 10.87 4.85
C GLY A 130 2.27 9.79 5.89
N ILE A 131 3.47 9.80 6.48
CA ILE A 131 3.76 8.94 7.65
C ILE A 131 3.02 9.54 8.85
N ALA A 132 2.34 8.69 9.61
CA ALA A 132 1.68 9.07 10.85
C ALA A 132 2.64 9.76 11.83
N ARG A 133 2.21 10.87 12.43
CA ARG A 133 3.05 11.66 13.37
C ARG A 133 2.46 11.73 14.76
N GLU A 134 1.15 11.55 14.90
CA GLU A 134 0.44 11.70 16.17
C GLU A 134 0.33 10.38 16.97
N GLY A 135 1.12 9.37 16.60
CA GLY A 135 1.08 8.06 17.28
C GLY A 135 -0.24 7.30 17.08
N LYS A 136 -0.98 7.61 16.03
CA LYS A 136 -2.24 6.96 15.64
C LYS A 136 -2.31 6.76 14.13
N ILE A 137 -3.20 5.89 13.68
CA ILE A 137 -3.53 5.73 12.26
C ILE A 137 -4.35 6.95 11.82
N GLU A 138 -3.82 7.72 10.87
CA GLU A 138 -4.49 8.93 10.37
C GLU A 138 -5.71 8.59 9.50
N LYS A 139 -6.55 9.60 9.27
CA LYS A 139 -7.74 9.46 8.43
C LYS A 139 -7.36 9.12 6.99
N PHE A 140 -8.05 8.13 6.42
CA PHE A 140 -7.80 7.72 5.04
C PHE A 140 -8.45 8.69 4.03
N LYS A 141 -7.66 9.11 3.02
CA LYS A 141 -8.11 9.92 1.88
C LYS A 141 -8.80 9.04 0.82
N PRO A 142 -9.84 9.54 0.14
CA PRO A 142 -10.68 8.72 -0.74
C PRO A 142 -10.02 8.31 -2.08
N GLY A 143 -8.82 8.79 -2.40
CA GLY A 143 -8.22 8.63 -3.73
C GLY A 143 -8.07 7.17 -4.17
N ALA A 144 -7.67 6.27 -3.27
CA ALA A 144 -7.56 4.84 -3.61
C ALA A 144 -8.92 4.24 -3.99
N ALA A 145 -10.00 4.63 -3.29
CA ALA A 145 -11.34 4.16 -3.56
C ALA A 145 -11.96 4.78 -4.81
N LEU A 146 -11.54 5.99 -5.21
CA LEU A 146 -11.93 6.58 -6.49
C LEU A 146 -11.41 5.74 -7.67
N VAL A 147 -10.17 5.26 -7.60
CA VAL A 147 -9.62 4.33 -8.61
C VAL A 147 -10.40 3.01 -8.63
N CYS A 148 -10.80 2.49 -7.46
CA CYS A 148 -11.61 1.28 -7.38
C CYS A 148 -13.01 1.48 -7.96
N ALA A 149 -13.61 2.64 -7.73
CA ALA A 149 -14.94 2.98 -8.25
C ALA A 149 -14.93 3.06 -9.79
N SER A 150 -13.85 3.57 -10.40
CA SER A 150 -13.75 3.67 -11.86
C SER A 150 -13.33 2.37 -12.55
N THR A 151 -12.47 1.57 -11.92
CA THR A 151 -11.90 0.36 -12.54
C THR A 151 -12.61 -0.94 -12.16
N GLY A 152 -13.43 -0.93 -11.11
CA GLY A 152 -14.03 -2.13 -10.53
C GLY A 152 -13.06 -3.01 -9.75
N ALA A 153 -11.80 -2.59 -9.56
CA ALA A 153 -10.86 -3.31 -8.70
C ALA A 153 -11.30 -3.28 -7.23
N CYS A 154 -11.06 -4.36 -6.49
CA CYS A 154 -11.34 -4.40 -5.06
C CYS A 154 -10.31 -3.60 -4.25
N VAL A 155 -10.76 -3.06 -3.11
CA VAL A 155 -9.88 -2.50 -2.07
C VAL A 155 -9.51 -3.62 -1.12
N VAL A 156 -8.23 -3.79 -0.82
CA VAL A 156 -7.76 -4.79 0.16
C VAL A 156 -7.10 -4.05 1.31
N PRO A 157 -7.80 -3.91 2.45
CA PRO A 157 -7.22 -3.33 3.66
C PRO A 157 -6.19 -4.28 4.27
N MET A 158 -5.06 -3.72 4.71
CA MET A 158 -3.98 -4.45 5.33
C MET A 158 -3.36 -3.64 6.47
N ALA A 159 -2.87 -4.31 7.51
CA ALA A 159 -2.17 -3.66 8.62
C ALA A 159 -0.67 -3.98 8.60
N ILE A 160 0.16 -2.94 8.53
CA ILE A 160 1.61 -3.00 8.78
C ILE A 160 1.82 -2.84 10.28
N TYR A 161 2.55 -3.79 10.87
CA TYR A 161 2.72 -3.84 12.33
C TYR A 161 4.17 -4.20 12.71
N GLY A 162 4.67 -3.48 13.71
CA GLY A 162 6.04 -3.55 14.20
C GLY A 162 6.92 -2.42 13.69
N GLY A 163 7.99 -2.15 14.44
CA GLY A 163 9.08 -1.28 14.02
C GLY A 163 10.08 -2.01 13.14
N TYR A 164 10.78 -1.24 12.29
CA TYR A 164 11.80 -1.75 11.36
C TYR A 164 13.12 -2.05 12.10
N HIS A 165 13.16 -3.14 12.87
CA HIS A 165 14.38 -3.64 13.48
C HIS A 165 15.20 -4.48 12.48
N MET A 166 16.46 -4.12 12.25
CA MET A 166 17.34 -4.79 11.30
C MET A 166 17.98 -6.03 11.93
N VAL A 167 17.80 -7.20 11.30
CA VAL A 167 18.46 -8.51 11.57
C VAL A 167 18.15 -9.12 12.95
N PHE A 168 18.18 -8.34 14.02
CA PHE A 168 17.85 -8.71 15.40
C PHE A 168 16.60 -7.96 15.86
N GLY A 169 15.81 -8.56 16.77
CA GLY A 169 14.57 -7.96 17.28
C GLY A 169 13.29 -8.55 16.70
N ARG A 170 12.18 -7.82 16.80
CA ARG A 170 10.85 -8.26 16.33
C ARG A 170 10.80 -8.25 14.79
N ARG A 171 10.00 -9.15 14.21
CA ARG A 171 9.78 -9.23 12.77
C ARG A 171 8.80 -8.16 12.31
N GLN A 172 9.01 -7.61 11.11
CA GLN A 172 8.00 -6.78 10.48
C GLN A 172 6.82 -7.64 10.01
N ARG A 173 5.60 -7.24 10.32
CA ARG A 173 4.39 -8.02 10.03
C ARG A 173 3.46 -7.29 9.10
N LEU A 174 2.75 -8.08 8.30
CA LEU A 174 1.66 -7.63 7.45
C LEU A 174 0.48 -8.55 7.66
N LEU A 175 -0.65 -8.04 8.12
CA LEU A 175 -1.90 -8.79 8.14
C LEU A 175 -2.77 -8.36 6.96
N VAL A 176 -3.12 -9.31 6.11
CA VAL A 176 -3.99 -9.09 4.96
C VAL A 176 -5.45 -9.34 5.33
N GLY A 177 -6.27 -8.31 5.15
CA GLY A 177 -7.72 -8.36 5.36
C GLY A 177 -8.49 -8.94 4.18
N THR A 178 -9.81 -9.02 4.35
CA THR A 178 -10.73 -9.48 3.30
C THR A 178 -10.88 -8.40 2.22
N PRO A 179 -10.83 -8.75 0.93
CA PRO A 179 -11.08 -7.81 -0.16
C PRO A 179 -12.50 -7.24 -0.08
N ILE A 180 -12.62 -5.93 -0.22
CA ILE A 180 -13.89 -5.22 -0.32
C ILE A 180 -14.09 -4.95 -1.81
N GLU A 181 -15.03 -5.68 -2.42
CA GLU A 181 -15.37 -5.51 -3.83
C GLU A 181 -15.93 -4.10 -4.09
N SER A 182 -15.48 -3.49 -5.18
CA SER A 182 -15.94 -2.17 -5.58
C SER A 182 -17.05 -2.29 -6.60
N SER A 183 -18.24 -1.84 -6.22
CA SER A 183 -19.42 -1.79 -7.08
C SER A 183 -20.16 -0.50 -6.79
N CYS A 184 -19.73 0.59 -7.44
CA CYS A 184 -20.38 1.89 -7.29
C CYS A 184 -21.77 1.84 -7.93
N PRO A 185 -22.85 2.15 -7.19
CA PRO A 185 -24.20 2.22 -7.77
C PRO A 185 -24.30 3.33 -8.82
N ASP A 186 -25.06 3.09 -9.90
CA ASP A 186 -25.24 4.06 -11.00
C ASP A 186 -25.85 5.40 -10.54
N ASN A 187 -26.64 5.38 -9.47
CA ASN A 187 -27.29 6.56 -8.89
C ASN A 187 -26.43 7.31 -7.86
N MET A 188 -25.20 6.86 -7.59
CA MET A 188 -24.32 7.45 -6.59
C MET A 188 -23.10 8.11 -7.25
N ARG A 189 -22.75 9.32 -6.80
CA ARG A 189 -21.52 9.98 -7.24
C ARG A 189 -20.31 9.18 -6.74
N HIS A 190 -19.34 8.91 -7.62
CA HIS A 190 -18.10 8.20 -7.28
C HIS A 190 -17.37 8.81 -6.07
N SER A 191 -17.40 10.13 -5.91
CA SER A 191 -16.78 10.80 -4.76
C SER A 191 -17.45 10.53 -3.42
N GLN A 192 -18.77 10.29 -3.42
CA GLN A 192 -19.51 9.91 -2.22
C GLN A 192 -19.26 8.43 -1.89
N TYR A 193 -19.36 7.56 -2.89
CA TYR A 193 -19.05 6.14 -2.77
C TYR A 193 -17.62 5.91 -2.26
N ALA A 194 -16.65 6.59 -2.87
CA ALA A 194 -15.25 6.45 -2.50
C ALA A 194 -14.95 6.84 -1.04
N LYS A 195 -15.66 7.85 -0.50
CA LYS A 195 -15.54 8.20 0.93
C LYS A 195 -16.07 7.09 1.83
N GLN A 196 -17.18 6.45 1.47
CA GLN A 196 -17.76 5.33 2.24
C GLN A 196 -16.87 4.10 2.18
N LEU A 197 -16.45 3.70 0.98
CA LEU A 197 -15.55 2.55 0.76
C LEU A 197 -14.21 2.75 1.49
N MET A 198 -13.65 3.95 1.44
CA MET A 198 -12.40 4.24 2.14
C MET A 198 -12.55 4.29 3.66
N LYS A 199 -13.70 4.76 4.16
CA LYS A 199 -13.99 4.70 5.59
C LYS A 199 -14.10 3.26 6.08
N GLN A 200 -14.78 2.39 5.33
CA GLN A 200 -14.82 0.96 5.63
C GLN A 200 -13.42 0.33 5.63
N ALA A 201 -12.58 0.68 4.65
CA ALA A 201 -11.20 0.19 4.58
C ALA A 201 -10.31 0.72 5.74
N GLU A 202 -10.52 1.96 6.19
CA GLU A 202 -9.87 2.52 7.37
C GLU A 202 -10.23 1.75 8.64
N ASP A 203 -11.54 1.51 8.86
CA ASP A 203 -12.04 0.80 10.04
C ASP A 203 -11.54 -0.64 10.07
N GLU A 204 -11.52 -1.31 8.92
CA GLU A 204 -10.96 -2.65 8.79
C GLU A 204 -9.44 -2.65 9.02
N THR A 205 -8.70 -1.67 8.51
CA THR A 205 -7.25 -1.57 8.76
C THR A 205 -6.94 -1.39 10.24
N LYS A 206 -7.71 -0.55 10.96
CA LYS A 206 -7.61 -0.39 12.41
C LYS A 206 -7.91 -1.70 13.14
N ARG A 207 -8.98 -2.41 12.75
CA ARG A 207 -9.32 -3.73 13.31
C ARG A 207 -8.21 -4.76 13.11
N LEU A 208 -7.63 -4.82 11.91
CA LEU A 208 -6.51 -5.73 11.59
C LEU A 208 -5.27 -5.38 12.43
N TYR A 209 -4.97 -4.09 12.61
CA TYR A 209 -3.89 -3.67 13.49
C TYR A 209 -4.15 -4.12 14.94
N GLY A 210 -5.38 -3.94 15.43
CA GLY A 210 -5.82 -4.39 16.74
C GLY A 210 -5.66 -5.90 16.98
N ILE A 211 -5.95 -6.72 15.97
CA ILE A 211 -5.71 -8.18 16.03
C ILE A 211 -4.21 -8.48 16.23
N LEU A 212 -3.34 -7.78 15.51
CA LEU A 212 -1.90 -7.96 15.65
C LEU A 212 -1.40 -7.47 17.01
N GLU A 213 -1.95 -6.35 17.51
CA GLU A 213 -1.65 -5.82 18.83
C GLU A 213 -2.08 -6.80 19.94
N GLN A 214 -3.29 -7.34 19.88
CA GLN A 214 -3.74 -8.36 20.84
C GLN A 214 -2.84 -9.61 20.81
N LYS A 215 -2.41 -10.04 19.62
CA LYS A 215 -1.62 -11.27 19.44
C LYS A 215 -0.14 -11.12 19.80
N TYR A 216 0.45 -9.95 19.59
CA TYR A 216 1.89 -9.72 19.71
C TYR A 216 2.28 -8.65 20.73
N GLY A 217 1.30 -8.06 21.41
CA GLY A 217 1.45 -6.99 22.38
C GLY A 217 1.49 -5.61 21.72
N LYS A 218 1.78 -4.57 22.49
CA LYS A 218 1.97 -3.23 21.94
C LYS A 218 3.35 -3.08 21.27
N THR A 219 3.43 -2.20 20.28
CA THR A 219 4.68 -1.78 19.63
C THR A 219 4.99 -0.32 19.95
N ASP A 220 6.18 0.11 19.55
CA ASP A 220 6.66 1.51 19.60
C ASP A 220 6.13 2.37 18.44
N THR A 221 5.26 1.83 17.60
CA THR A 221 4.84 2.45 16.34
C THR A 221 3.65 3.39 16.50
N TYR A 222 2.69 3.01 17.35
CA TYR A 222 1.52 3.83 17.70
C TYR A 222 1.33 3.86 19.22
N THR A 223 0.96 5.02 19.73
CA THR A 223 0.61 5.25 21.13
C THR A 223 -0.85 4.93 21.40
N GLU A 224 -1.74 5.10 20.44
CA GLU A 224 -3.13 4.65 20.51
C GLU A 224 -3.22 3.11 20.38
N SER A 225 -4.10 2.48 21.17
CA SER A 225 -4.38 1.05 21.07
C SER A 225 -5.58 0.83 20.16
N TYR A 226 -5.48 -0.15 19.28
CA TYR A 226 -6.58 -0.60 18.42
C TYR A 226 -7.06 -2.00 18.78
N ALA A 227 -6.46 -2.63 19.80
CA ALA A 227 -6.94 -3.90 20.31
C ALA A 227 -8.42 -3.76 20.74
N PRO A 228 -9.31 -4.68 20.33
CA PRO A 228 -10.67 -4.68 20.83
C PRO A 228 -10.65 -4.78 22.35
N ALA A 229 -11.50 -4.01 23.03
CA ALA A 229 -11.65 -4.11 24.48
C ALA A 229 -11.95 -5.57 24.86
N GLU A 230 -11.25 -6.10 25.87
CA GLU A 230 -11.58 -7.41 26.42
C GLU A 230 -13.04 -7.35 26.91
N GLN A 231 -13.88 -8.24 26.36
CA GLN A 231 -15.25 -8.45 26.82
C GLN A 231 -15.25 -9.33 28.06
#